data_AF-A0A2D5B8X5-F1
#
_entry.id   AF-A0A2D5B8X5-F1
#
_cell.length_a   1.000
_cell.length_b   1.000
_cell.length_c   1.000
_cell.angle_alpha   90.00
_cell.angle_beta   90.00
_cell.angle_gamma   90.00
#
_symmetry.space_group_name_H-M   'P 1'
#
loop_
_entity.id
_entity.type
_entity.pdbx_description
1 polymer ?
#
loop_
_entity_poly.entity_id
_entity_poly.type
_entity_poly.pdbx_seq_one_letter_code
_entity_poly.pdbx_strand_id
1 'polypeptide(L)'
;MRRLAYSLILLLSLQATGNPLAAEHFIQPFVKRDVYQSYCTQIGIDSDQREIANLFYEDYVQQLVDLQEISRARAVEAGAERLEEAYKGRGFMKSDEIRSTRIAVQESYAENWPVVDRLFDDLISDTASLSIDPTSDAVVEAGGELTRFVVLESVRMGEQDRTYAGDGLDVVVLIEQLGIETDPSLDDVRRQYTDRMNEIVVRNARLDRASIIKERVAKITKDDEVALELMRKRVERWKTLNAMNQWAIDSVAYVLDARGDVEAVSRWRRLARETRFPWLHRSDQVELIAGWIVRNGGPEQQEKARAILDDYEPTREVLRVEFETLLLSARNDRNVMLGASVLEKDPESAELRAAHLRLTGELRLLESRTVERLETLLTPGQRAAARRSILD
;
A
#
# COMPACT_ATOMS: atom_id res chain seq x y z
N MET A 1 16.15 -27.83 -9.85
CA MET A 1 16.17 -26.65 -8.96
C MET A 1 15.55 -25.37 -9.54
N ARG A 2 15.28 -25.24 -10.85
CA ARG A 2 14.62 -24.02 -11.44
C ARG A 2 13.10 -23.89 -11.26
N ARG A 3 12.41 -24.81 -10.57
CA ARG A 3 10.93 -24.82 -10.46
C ARG A 3 10.37 -24.23 -9.15
N LEU A 4 11.19 -24.03 -8.12
CA LEU A 4 10.73 -23.55 -6.80
C LEU A 4 10.52 -22.03 -6.74
N ALA A 5 11.37 -21.24 -7.40
CA ALA A 5 11.26 -19.77 -7.42
C ALA A 5 9.98 -19.25 -8.11
N TYR A 6 9.43 -19.99 -9.07
CA TYR A 6 8.19 -19.62 -9.75
C TYR A 6 6.93 -19.87 -8.93
N SER A 7 6.98 -20.77 -7.94
CA SER A 7 5.82 -21.07 -7.10
C SER A 7 5.52 -19.96 -6.09
N LEU A 8 6.55 -19.31 -5.54
CA LEU A 8 6.38 -18.22 -4.57
C LEU A 8 5.80 -16.94 -5.21
N ILE A 9 6.19 -16.64 -6.47
CA ILE A 9 5.72 -15.45 -7.20
C ILE A 9 4.26 -15.59 -7.66
N LEU A 10 3.80 -16.81 -7.98
CA LEU A 10 2.43 -17.05 -8.46
C LEU A 10 1.37 -17.16 -7.35
N LEU A 11 1.79 -17.38 -6.10
CA LEU A 11 0.87 -17.54 -4.95
C LEU A 11 0.48 -16.21 -4.29
N LEU A 12 1.27 -15.15 -4.46
CA LEU A 12 0.99 -13.82 -3.90
C LEU A 12 -0.13 -13.05 -4.63
N SER A 13 -0.55 -13.49 -5.82
CA SER A 13 -1.47 -12.74 -6.70
C SER A 13 -2.94 -13.20 -6.67
N LEU A 14 -3.33 -14.14 -5.80
CA LEU A 14 -4.72 -14.63 -5.73
C LEU A 14 -5.40 -14.17 -4.43
N GLN A 15 -5.86 -12.92 -4.48
CA GLN A 15 -6.68 -12.31 -3.43
C GLN A 15 -8.12 -12.83 -3.50
N ALA A 16 -8.52 -13.62 -2.50
CA ALA A 16 -9.92 -13.84 -2.17
C ALA A 16 -10.15 -13.42 -0.71
N THR A 17 -10.99 -12.40 -0.55
CA THR A 17 -11.53 -11.88 0.71
C THR A 17 -12.36 -12.96 1.40
N GLY A 18 -11.71 -13.89 2.11
CA GLY A 18 -12.45 -14.92 2.83
C GLY A 18 -11.63 -16.07 3.41
N ASN A 19 -10.38 -16.28 2.99
CA ASN A 19 -9.54 -17.34 3.57
C ASN A 19 -8.66 -16.79 4.70
N PRO A 20 -8.96 -17.09 5.98
CA PRO A 20 -7.92 -17.02 6.99
C PRO A 20 -6.93 -18.17 6.71
N LEU A 21 -5.66 -18.03 7.07
CA LEU A 21 -4.69 -19.14 7.30
C LEU A 21 -3.62 -19.46 6.23
N ALA A 22 -3.25 -18.59 5.28
CA ALA A 22 -1.99 -18.83 4.56
C ALA A 22 -0.79 -18.26 5.36
N ALA A 23 0.14 -19.14 5.75
CA ALA A 23 1.40 -18.79 6.43
C ALA A 23 2.22 -17.75 5.63
N GLU A 24 2.06 -17.75 4.31
CA GLU A 24 2.66 -16.85 3.33
C GLU A 24 2.39 -15.37 3.64
N HIS A 25 1.25 -15.04 4.26
CA HIS A 25 0.92 -13.68 4.66
C HIS A 25 1.77 -13.15 5.84
N PHE A 26 2.53 -14.02 6.50
CA PHE A 26 3.33 -13.69 7.67
C PHE A 26 4.84 -13.81 7.42
N ILE A 27 5.23 -13.96 6.16
CA ILE A 27 6.63 -13.99 5.71
C ILE A 27 6.86 -12.74 4.86
N GLN A 28 6.96 -11.60 5.53
CA GLN A 28 7.24 -10.28 4.97
C GLN A 28 8.16 -9.53 5.94
N PRO A 29 9.13 -8.73 5.44
CA PRO A 29 9.37 -8.37 4.04
C PRO A 29 9.96 -9.48 3.14
N PHE A 30 9.54 -9.54 1.87
CA PHE A 30 10.13 -10.40 0.84
C PHE A 30 10.82 -9.56 -0.25
N VAL A 31 12.10 -9.83 -0.50
CA VAL A 31 12.87 -9.13 -1.55
C VAL A 31 12.73 -9.86 -2.89
N LYS A 32 12.16 -9.18 -3.90
CA LYS A 32 12.12 -9.72 -5.26
C LYS A 32 13.52 -9.71 -5.90
N ARG A 33 13.79 -10.70 -6.77
CA ARG A 33 15.12 -10.92 -7.34
C ARG A 33 15.61 -9.75 -8.19
N ASP A 34 14.73 -9.16 -8.99
CA ASP A 34 15.02 -7.99 -9.82
C ASP A 34 15.39 -6.76 -8.97
N VAL A 35 14.66 -6.55 -7.89
CA VAL A 35 14.94 -5.48 -6.91
C VAL A 35 16.32 -5.68 -6.26
N TYR A 36 16.62 -6.91 -5.81
CA TYR A 36 17.93 -7.25 -5.25
C TYR A 36 19.08 -7.08 -6.26
N GLN A 37 18.85 -7.45 -7.53
CA GLN A 37 19.84 -7.25 -8.60
C GLN A 37 20.08 -5.77 -8.91
N SER A 38 19.05 -4.94 -8.81
CA SER A 38 19.20 -3.47 -8.89
C SER A 38 20.10 -2.95 -7.77
N TYR A 39 19.85 -3.37 -6.53
CA TYR A 39 20.69 -3.03 -5.38
C TYR A 39 22.16 -3.45 -5.58
N CYS A 40 22.41 -4.69 -6.02
CA CYS A 40 23.76 -5.17 -6.35
C CYS A 40 24.44 -4.28 -7.40
N THR A 41 23.69 -3.80 -8.40
CA THR A 41 24.22 -2.92 -9.44
C THR A 41 24.55 -1.54 -8.88
N GLN A 42 23.70 -0.99 -8.00
CA GLN A 42 23.90 0.32 -7.35
C GLN A 42 25.16 0.35 -6.48
N ILE A 43 25.43 -0.72 -5.73
CA ILE A 43 26.62 -0.79 -4.85
C ILE A 43 27.93 -1.13 -5.59
N GLY A 44 27.87 -1.31 -6.91
CA GLY A 44 29.06 -1.45 -7.75
C GLY A 44 29.80 -2.78 -7.63
N ILE A 45 29.14 -3.87 -7.22
CA ILE A 45 29.81 -5.18 -7.15
C ILE A 45 30.10 -5.77 -8.54
N ASP A 46 31.29 -6.35 -8.69
CA ASP A 46 31.81 -6.91 -9.94
C ASP A 46 31.19 -8.27 -10.33
N SER A 47 31.65 -8.88 -11.43
CA SER A 47 31.09 -10.15 -11.91
C SER A 47 31.23 -11.31 -10.94
N ASP A 48 32.37 -11.39 -10.25
CA ASP A 48 32.70 -12.53 -9.39
C ASP A 48 31.98 -12.36 -8.05
N GLN A 49 31.94 -11.12 -7.54
CA GLN A 49 31.15 -10.74 -6.38
C GLN A 49 29.65 -10.94 -6.60
N ARG A 50 29.13 -10.73 -7.83
CA ARG A 50 27.73 -11.02 -8.16
C ARG A 50 27.40 -12.50 -8.03
N GLU A 51 28.32 -13.41 -8.32
CA GLU A 51 28.08 -14.85 -8.09
C GLU A 51 27.89 -15.12 -6.60
N ILE A 52 28.71 -14.52 -5.75
CA ILE A 52 28.59 -14.61 -4.28
C ILE A 52 27.28 -13.98 -3.79
N ALA A 53 26.92 -12.79 -4.27
CA ALA A 53 25.66 -12.13 -3.94
C ALA A 53 24.43 -12.98 -4.35
N ASN A 54 24.49 -13.65 -5.51
CA ASN A 54 23.43 -14.59 -5.89
C ASN A 54 23.31 -15.77 -4.91
N LEU A 55 24.43 -16.26 -4.36
CA LEU A 55 24.39 -17.30 -3.32
C LEU A 55 23.75 -16.79 -2.03
N PHE A 56 24.07 -15.55 -1.60
CA PHE A 56 23.40 -14.93 -0.45
C PHE A 56 21.89 -14.80 -0.65
N TYR A 57 21.46 -14.39 -1.85
CA TYR A 57 20.04 -14.31 -2.17
C TYR A 57 19.36 -15.68 -2.22
N GLU A 58 20.00 -16.69 -2.81
CA GLU A 58 19.47 -18.06 -2.85
C GLU A 58 19.34 -18.65 -1.45
N ASP A 59 20.33 -18.41 -0.59
CA ASP A 59 20.29 -18.81 0.82
C ASP A 59 19.18 -18.09 1.59
N TYR A 60 19.06 -16.76 1.45
CA TYR A 60 17.95 -15.98 2.02
C TYR A 60 16.58 -16.54 1.61
N VAL A 61 16.37 -16.82 0.32
CA VAL A 61 15.11 -17.38 -0.17
C VAL A 61 14.87 -18.78 0.40
N GLN A 62 15.90 -19.62 0.47
CA GLN A 62 15.77 -20.96 1.04
C GLN A 62 15.40 -20.89 2.54
N GLN A 63 16.03 -20.00 3.30
CA GLN A 63 15.71 -19.80 4.72
C GLN A 63 14.28 -19.30 4.93
N LEU A 64 13.73 -18.47 4.02
CA LEU A 64 12.32 -18.09 4.05
C LEU A 64 11.37 -19.26 3.75
N VAL A 65 11.74 -20.15 2.82
CA VAL A 65 10.97 -21.37 2.52
C VAL A 65 10.97 -22.31 3.73
N ASP A 66 12.12 -22.52 4.36
CA ASP A 66 12.24 -23.35 5.56
C ASP A 66 11.42 -22.75 6.71
N LEU A 67 11.45 -21.43 6.88
CA LEU A 67 10.60 -20.73 7.86
C LEU A 67 9.11 -20.92 7.57
N GLN A 68 8.69 -20.96 6.29
CA GLN A 68 7.31 -21.24 5.91
C GLN A 68 6.87 -22.64 6.36
N GLU A 69 7.73 -23.64 6.19
CA GLU A 69 7.46 -25.01 6.62
C GLU A 69 7.37 -25.11 8.15
N ILE A 70 8.30 -24.47 8.87
CA ILE A 70 8.27 -24.38 10.34
C ILE A 70 6.99 -23.66 10.80
N SER A 71 6.64 -22.55 10.15
CA SER A 71 5.43 -21.80 10.44
C SER A 71 4.17 -22.65 10.24
N ARG A 72 4.13 -23.47 9.18
CA ARG A 72 3.02 -24.39 8.93
C ARG A 72 2.94 -25.47 10.00
N ALA A 73 4.06 -26.05 10.40
CA ALA A 73 4.11 -27.06 11.47
C ALA A 73 3.58 -26.49 12.80
N ARG A 74 4.02 -25.28 13.18
CA ARG A 74 3.50 -24.57 14.37
C ARG A 74 2.00 -24.31 14.29
N ALA A 75 1.50 -23.90 13.13
CA ALA A 75 0.07 -23.68 12.92
C ALA A 75 -0.74 -25.00 13.04
N VAL A 76 -0.22 -26.12 12.51
CA VAL A 76 -0.82 -27.45 12.65
C VAL A 76 -0.86 -27.87 14.13
N GLU A 77 0.24 -27.69 14.87
CA GLU A 77 0.30 -27.94 16.31
C GLU A 77 -0.71 -27.09 17.10
N ALA A 78 -0.88 -25.83 16.70
CA ALA A 78 -1.89 -24.92 17.24
C ALA A 78 -3.34 -25.27 16.83
N GLY A 79 -3.54 -26.27 15.95
CA GLY A 79 -4.85 -26.81 15.57
C GLY A 79 -5.40 -26.34 14.22
N ALA A 80 -4.56 -25.84 13.31
CA ALA A 80 -5.00 -25.36 11.99
C ALA A 80 -5.76 -26.41 11.17
N GLU A 81 -5.29 -27.67 11.16
CA GLU A 81 -5.96 -28.76 10.41
C GLU A 81 -7.34 -29.07 11.00
N ARG A 82 -7.45 -29.16 12.32
CA ARG A 82 -8.74 -29.35 13.02
C ARG A 82 -9.71 -28.23 12.71
N LEU A 83 -9.22 -26.98 12.69
CA LEU A 83 -10.02 -25.82 12.36
C LEU A 83 -10.52 -25.87 10.89
N GLU A 84 -9.65 -26.28 9.96
CA GLU A 84 -10.00 -26.47 8.56
C GLU A 84 -11.04 -27.58 8.38
N GLU A 85 -10.89 -28.72 9.07
CA GLU A 85 -11.87 -29.81 9.07
C GLU A 85 -13.22 -29.38 9.62
N ALA A 86 -13.24 -28.62 10.71
CA ALA A 86 -14.46 -28.07 11.28
C ALA A 86 -15.17 -27.11 10.31
N TYR A 87 -14.42 -26.23 9.62
CA TYR A 87 -15.00 -25.35 8.59
C TYR A 87 -15.52 -26.09 7.37
N LYS A 88 -14.92 -27.22 7.01
CA LYS A 88 -15.40 -28.11 5.95
C LYS A 88 -16.55 -29.03 6.39
N GLY A 89 -17.01 -28.93 7.65
CA GLY A 89 -18.05 -29.78 8.21
C GLY A 89 -17.64 -31.24 8.40
N ARG A 90 -16.33 -31.53 8.41
CA ARG A 90 -15.76 -32.88 8.56
C ARG A 90 -15.37 -33.23 9.99
N GLY A 91 -15.35 -32.24 10.88
CA GLY A 91 -15.07 -32.39 12.31
C GLY A 91 -16.00 -31.54 13.18
N PHE A 92 -16.19 -31.94 14.44
CA PHE A 92 -16.95 -31.15 15.42
C PHE A 92 -15.99 -30.38 16.34
N MET A 93 -16.22 -29.07 16.46
CA MET A 93 -15.57 -28.21 17.44
C MET A 93 -16.63 -27.32 18.08
N LYS A 94 -16.56 -27.11 19.40
CA LYS A 94 -17.46 -26.16 20.08
C LYS A 94 -17.11 -24.72 19.68
N SER A 95 -18.06 -23.79 19.78
CA SER A 95 -17.84 -22.38 19.42
C SER A 95 -16.64 -21.74 20.15
N ASP A 96 -16.51 -21.99 21.46
CA ASP A 96 -15.39 -21.45 22.25
C ASP A 96 -14.05 -22.11 21.89
N GLU A 97 -14.09 -23.38 21.51
CA GLU A 97 -12.91 -24.13 21.04
C GLU A 97 -12.47 -23.67 19.64
N ILE A 98 -13.41 -23.37 18.74
CA ILE A 98 -13.11 -22.72 17.45
C ILE A 98 -12.44 -21.38 17.71
N ARG A 99 -12.96 -20.59 18.66
CA ARG A 99 -12.39 -19.28 18.99
C ARG A 99 -10.96 -19.39 19.54
N SER A 100 -10.73 -20.23 20.55
CA SER A 100 -9.41 -20.40 21.15
C SER A 100 -8.40 -20.97 20.16
N THR A 101 -8.79 -21.94 19.35
CA THR A 101 -7.93 -22.52 18.30
C THR A 101 -7.57 -21.49 17.24
N ARG A 102 -8.53 -20.65 16.80
CA ARG A 102 -8.24 -19.55 15.87
C ARG A 102 -7.22 -18.57 16.43
N ILE A 103 -7.34 -18.21 17.71
CA ILE A 103 -6.39 -17.31 18.38
C ILE A 103 -5.01 -17.95 18.42
N ALA A 104 -4.90 -19.19 18.91
CA ALA A 104 -3.64 -19.92 18.99
C ALA A 104 -2.95 -20.03 17.62
N VAL A 105 -3.70 -20.33 16.56
CA VAL A 105 -3.17 -20.38 15.19
C VAL A 105 -2.70 -19.00 14.73
N GLN A 106 -3.44 -17.91 15.02
CA GLN A 106 -2.96 -16.57 14.68
C GLN A 106 -1.66 -16.25 15.42
N GLU A 107 -1.61 -16.50 16.73
CA GLU A 107 -0.44 -16.21 17.58
C GLU A 107 0.79 -17.01 17.17
N SER A 108 0.64 -18.23 16.66
CA SER A 108 1.76 -19.04 16.16
C SER A 108 2.54 -18.37 15.03
N TYR A 109 1.89 -17.50 14.24
CA TYR A 109 2.54 -16.75 13.17
C TYR A 109 3.38 -15.57 13.66
N ALA A 110 3.21 -15.14 14.92
CA ALA A 110 3.93 -13.99 15.47
C ALA A 110 5.44 -14.21 15.52
N GLU A 111 5.82 -15.48 15.65
CA GLU A 111 7.21 -15.91 15.76
C GLU A 111 7.97 -15.83 14.43
N ASN A 112 7.28 -15.61 13.29
CA ASN A 112 7.94 -15.49 11.98
C ASN A 112 8.71 -14.17 11.86
N TRP A 113 8.13 -13.05 12.29
CA TRP A 113 8.64 -11.72 11.93
C TRP A 113 10.05 -11.41 12.45
N PRO A 114 10.42 -11.75 13.70
CA PRO A 114 11.79 -11.51 14.17
C PRO A 114 12.84 -12.29 13.37
N VAL A 115 12.44 -13.42 12.78
CA VAL A 115 13.32 -14.22 11.92
C VAL A 115 13.43 -13.57 10.55
N VAL A 116 12.29 -13.23 9.91
CA VAL A 116 12.29 -12.57 8.59
C VAL A 116 13.07 -11.25 8.61
N ASP A 117 12.89 -10.44 9.65
CA ASP A 117 13.60 -9.16 9.80
C ASP A 117 15.11 -9.38 9.90
N ARG A 118 15.54 -10.39 10.66
CA ARG A 118 16.96 -10.74 10.75
C ARG A 118 17.52 -11.23 9.42
N LEU A 119 16.82 -12.13 8.73
CA LEU A 119 17.25 -12.65 7.43
C LEU A 119 17.38 -11.54 6.39
N PHE A 120 16.49 -10.54 6.44
CA PHE A 120 16.57 -9.38 5.57
C PHE A 120 17.75 -8.46 5.93
N ASP A 121 17.96 -8.19 7.23
CA ASP A 121 19.10 -7.41 7.72
C ASP A 121 20.44 -8.10 7.37
N ASP A 122 20.52 -9.43 7.52
CA ASP A 122 21.68 -10.27 7.17
C ASP A 122 21.96 -10.23 5.66
N LEU A 123 20.92 -10.39 4.81
CA LEU A 123 21.06 -10.30 3.36
C LEU A 123 21.67 -8.94 2.93
N ILE A 124 21.18 -7.83 3.50
CA ILE A 124 21.69 -6.49 3.18
C ILE A 124 23.15 -6.36 3.66
N SER A 125 23.43 -6.73 4.90
CA SER A 125 24.76 -6.63 5.50
C SER A 125 25.80 -7.45 4.75
N ASP A 126 25.50 -8.71 4.47
CA ASP A 126 26.41 -9.63 3.78
C ASP A 126 26.67 -9.16 2.35
N THR A 127 25.65 -8.68 1.66
CA THR A 127 25.81 -8.13 0.30
C THR A 127 26.61 -6.83 0.29
N ALA A 128 26.36 -5.92 1.25
CA ALA A 128 27.11 -4.67 1.38
C ALA A 128 28.60 -4.92 1.62
N SER A 129 28.94 -5.99 2.35
CA SER A 129 30.33 -6.38 2.63
C SER A 129 31.14 -6.76 1.39
N LEU A 130 30.48 -7.06 0.27
CA LEU A 130 31.13 -7.32 -1.01
C LEU A 130 31.57 -6.04 -1.72
N SER A 131 31.06 -4.87 -1.33
CA SER A 131 31.50 -3.59 -1.89
C SER A 131 32.94 -3.27 -1.48
N ILE A 132 33.64 -2.51 -2.32
CA ILE A 132 35.01 -2.04 -2.06
C ILE A 132 35.06 -1.17 -0.79
N ASP A 133 34.01 -0.36 -0.57
CA ASP A 133 33.82 0.43 0.64
C ASP A 133 32.38 0.24 1.16
N PRO A 134 32.16 -0.79 2.00
CA PRO A 134 30.85 -1.10 2.58
C PRO A 134 30.28 0.03 3.44
N THR A 135 31.12 0.97 3.87
CA THR A 135 30.72 2.11 4.73
C THR A 135 30.51 3.40 3.95
N SER A 136 30.70 3.37 2.63
CA SER A 136 30.49 4.54 1.78
C SER A 136 29.03 4.98 1.80
N ASP A 137 28.81 6.30 1.73
CA ASP A 137 27.46 6.89 1.70
C ASP A 137 26.59 6.28 0.59
N ALA A 138 27.19 5.94 -0.56
CA ALA A 138 26.47 5.31 -1.68
C ALA A 138 25.94 3.91 -1.35
N VAL A 139 26.71 3.09 -0.62
CA VAL A 139 26.27 1.74 -0.21
C VAL A 139 25.17 1.85 0.85
N VAL A 140 25.31 2.79 1.78
CA VAL A 140 24.30 3.06 2.82
C VAL A 140 22.99 3.58 2.20
N GLU A 141 23.07 4.51 1.24
CA GLU A 141 21.92 5.05 0.51
C GLU A 141 21.17 3.94 -0.24
N ALA A 142 21.89 3.10 -1.00
CA ALA A 142 21.31 1.99 -1.74
C ALA A 142 20.65 0.94 -0.83
N GLY A 143 21.27 0.62 0.32
CA GLY A 143 20.68 -0.29 1.30
C GLY A 143 19.41 0.29 1.95
N GLY A 144 19.42 1.59 2.22
CA GLY A 144 18.26 2.33 2.70
C GLY A 144 17.12 2.37 1.68
N GLU A 145 17.42 2.60 0.41
CA GLU A 145 16.46 2.57 -0.70
C GLU A 145 15.80 1.20 -0.83
N LEU A 146 16.59 0.13 -0.86
CA LEU A 146 16.08 -1.25 -0.87
C LEU A 146 15.14 -1.50 0.32
N THR A 147 15.54 -1.06 1.51
CA THR A 147 14.75 -1.18 2.74
C THR A 147 13.41 -0.45 2.63
N ARG A 148 13.42 0.82 2.21
CA ARG A 148 12.16 1.57 2.02
C ARG A 148 11.29 0.92 0.98
N PHE A 149 11.86 0.54 -0.16
CA PHE A 149 11.11 -0.07 -1.26
C PHE A 149 10.36 -1.31 -0.76
N VAL A 150 11.06 -2.26 -0.17
CA VAL A 150 10.47 -3.54 0.24
C VAL A 150 9.47 -3.35 1.39
N VAL A 151 9.80 -2.50 2.36
CA VAL A 151 8.91 -2.26 3.52
C VAL A 151 7.65 -1.50 3.10
N LEU A 152 7.78 -0.41 2.34
CA LEU A 152 6.64 0.40 1.93
C LEU A 152 5.79 -0.30 0.85
N GLU A 153 6.37 -1.14 0.00
CA GLU A 153 5.61 -1.94 -0.98
C GLU A 153 4.56 -2.81 -0.28
N SER A 154 4.91 -3.46 0.84
CA SER A 154 3.97 -4.25 1.62
C SER A 154 2.77 -3.45 2.15
N VAL A 155 2.98 -2.16 2.44
CA VAL A 155 1.94 -1.23 2.91
C VAL A 155 1.10 -0.72 1.73
N ARG A 156 1.74 -0.47 0.56
CA ARG A 156 1.06 -0.06 -0.68
C ARG A 156 0.11 -1.11 -1.22
N MET A 157 0.30 -2.39 -0.93
CA MET A 157 -0.69 -3.43 -1.29
C MET A 157 -2.09 -3.14 -0.73
N GLY A 158 -2.20 -2.30 0.30
CA GLY A 158 -3.46 -1.81 0.85
C GLY A 158 -4.00 -0.51 0.22
N GLU A 159 -3.41 0.03 -0.85
CA GLU A 159 -3.76 1.35 -1.42
C GLU A 159 -5.21 1.46 -1.93
N GLN A 160 -5.83 0.31 -2.23
CA GLN A 160 -7.23 0.20 -2.64
C GLN A 160 -8.20 0.20 -1.45
N ASP A 161 -7.69 0.03 -0.22
CA ASP A 161 -8.47 0.13 1.00
C ASP A 161 -8.78 1.60 1.31
N ARG A 162 -10.04 1.89 1.65
CA ARG A 162 -10.48 3.25 2.03
C ARG A 162 -9.80 3.77 3.29
N THR A 163 -9.23 2.87 4.07
CA THR A 163 -8.41 3.17 5.25
C THR A 163 -6.95 3.45 4.91
N TYR A 164 -6.54 3.49 3.65
CA TYR A 164 -5.22 3.96 3.23
C TYR A 164 -5.18 5.49 3.10
N ALA A 165 -4.14 6.13 3.63
CA ALA A 165 -3.92 7.58 3.50
C ALA A 165 -2.43 7.93 3.32
N GLY A 166 -1.74 7.21 2.43
CA GLY A 166 -0.33 7.46 2.15
C GLY A 166 0.62 6.82 3.15
N ASP A 167 0.16 5.79 3.86
CA ASP A 167 0.96 5.00 4.80
C ASP A 167 2.19 4.37 4.11
N GLY A 168 2.11 4.08 2.80
CA GLY A 168 3.18 3.53 1.97
C GLY A 168 3.89 4.54 1.06
N LEU A 169 3.61 5.84 1.20
CA LEU A 169 4.13 6.87 0.30
C LEU A 169 5.65 7.05 0.48
N ASP A 170 6.40 7.02 -0.63
CA ASP A 170 7.83 7.36 -0.67
C ASP A 170 8.03 8.58 -1.57
N VAL A 171 8.45 9.69 -0.99
CA VAL A 171 8.63 10.95 -1.72
C VAL A 171 9.78 10.87 -2.73
N VAL A 172 10.78 10.02 -2.52
CA VAL A 172 11.88 9.83 -3.48
C VAL A 172 11.34 9.29 -4.80
N VAL A 173 10.50 8.26 -4.73
CA VAL A 173 9.83 7.68 -5.92
C VAL A 173 8.95 8.72 -6.61
N LEU A 174 8.27 9.58 -5.84
CA LEU A 174 7.45 10.65 -6.44
C LEU A 174 8.30 11.68 -7.19
N ILE A 175 9.46 12.06 -6.65
CA ILE A 175 10.38 12.99 -7.31
C ILE A 175 10.86 12.41 -8.64
N GLU A 176 11.20 11.11 -8.67
CA GLU A 176 11.60 10.41 -9.89
C GLU A 176 10.47 10.37 -10.93
N GLN A 177 9.23 10.09 -10.50
CA GLN A 177 8.05 10.08 -11.37
C GLN A 177 7.74 11.45 -11.98
N LEU A 178 8.12 12.54 -11.32
CA LEU A 178 7.92 13.89 -11.81
C LEU A 178 8.77 14.17 -13.07
N GLY A 179 9.84 13.39 -13.31
CA GLY A 179 10.63 13.45 -14.54
C GLY A 179 11.37 14.78 -14.75
N ILE A 180 11.63 15.52 -13.67
CA ILE A 180 12.37 16.79 -13.72
C ILE A 180 13.86 16.47 -13.66
N GLU A 181 14.66 17.18 -14.47
CA GLU A 181 16.12 17.06 -14.48
C GLU A 181 16.69 17.25 -13.07
N THR A 182 17.72 16.44 -12.74
CA THR A 182 18.45 16.49 -11.47
C THR A 182 18.90 17.91 -11.15
N ASP A 183 18.37 18.45 -10.05
CA ASP A 183 18.77 19.75 -9.49
C ASP A 183 19.37 19.50 -8.10
N PRO A 184 20.54 20.09 -7.79
CA PRO A 184 21.20 19.94 -6.50
C PRO A 184 20.31 20.22 -5.28
N SER A 185 19.33 21.10 -5.42
CA SER A 185 18.37 21.48 -4.38
C SER A 185 17.31 20.41 -4.14
N LEU A 186 16.89 19.69 -5.19
CA LEU A 186 16.02 18.51 -5.05
C LEU A 186 16.81 17.33 -4.49
N ASP A 187 18.08 17.18 -4.88
CA ASP A 187 18.98 16.18 -4.31
C ASP A 187 19.17 16.39 -2.80
N ASP A 188 19.29 17.64 -2.35
CA ASP A 188 19.37 17.95 -0.92
C ASP A 188 18.08 17.55 -0.16
N VAL A 189 16.91 17.86 -0.72
CA VAL A 189 15.62 17.41 -0.15
C VAL A 189 15.53 15.88 -0.13
N ARG A 190 15.93 15.21 -1.21
CA ARG A 190 15.94 13.74 -1.34
C ARG A 190 16.80 13.09 -0.25
N ARG A 191 18.01 13.60 -0.05
CA ARG A 191 18.96 13.13 0.95
C ARG A 191 18.42 13.32 2.37
N GLN A 192 18.01 14.54 2.71
CA GLN A 192 17.45 14.84 4.03
C GLN A 192 16.19 14.01 4.35
N TYR A 193 15.34 13.77 3.35
CA TYR A 193 14.19 12.88 3.48
C TYR A 193 14.62 11.44 3.72
N THR A 194 15.55 10.92 2.91
CA THR A 194 16.08 9.56 3.00
C THR A 194 16.66 9.26 4.38
N ASP A 195 17.54 10.14 4.87
CA ASP A 195 18.21 9.98 6.18
C ASP A 195 17.20 9.83 7.32
N ARG A 196 16.11 10.61 7.29
CA ARG A 196 15.08 10.60 8.33
C ARG A 196 14.06 9.49 8.15
N MET A 197 13.70 9.18 6.90
CA MET A 197 12.59 8.27 6.59
C MET A 197 12.98 6.81 6.82
N ASN A 198 14.22 6.41 6.53
CA ASN A 198 14.68 5.03 6.68
C ASN A 198 14.45 4.48 8.09
N GLU A 199 14.86 5.23 9.12
CA GLU A 199 14.68 4.83 10.52
C GLU A 199 13.21 4.71 10.91
N ILE A 200 12.37 5.64 10.45
CA ILE A 200 10.94 5.67 10.77
C ILE A 200 10.24 4.47 10.14
N VAL A 201 10.55 4.17 8.87
CA VAL A 201 9.92 3.08 8.10
C VAL A 201 10.24 1.72 8.72
N VAL A 202 11.51 1.43 9.03
CA VAL A 202 11.91 0.16 9.66
C VAL A 202 11.22 -0.01 11.01
N ARG A 203 11.25 1.01 11.86
CA ARG A 203 10.61 0.97 13.18
C ARG A 203 9.10 0.77 13.08
N ASN A 204 8.44 1.51 12.20
CA ASN A 204 6.99 1.41 12.05
C ASN A 204 6.56 0.05 11.51
N ALA A 205 7.29 -0.50 10.54
CA ALA A 205 6.97 -1.80 9.96
C ALA A 205 7.08 -2.94 10.99
N ARG A 206 8.08 -2.90 11.88
CA ARG A 206 8.20 -3.85 13.00
C ARG A 206 6.98 -3.77 13.93
N LEU A 207 6.54 -2.55 14.25
CA LEU A 207 5.35 -2.31 15.08
C LEU A 207 4.05 -2.74 14.38
N ASP A 208 3.91 -2.46 13.08
CA ASP A 208 2.75 -2.84 12.29
C ASP A 208 2.60 -4.35 12.20
N ARG A 209 3.68 -5.08 11.90
CA ARG A 209 3.69 -6.55 11.91
C ARG A 209 3.21 -7.10 13.26
N ALA A 210 3.76 -6.61 14.37
CA ALA A 210 3.33 -7.01 15.72
C ALA A 210 1.86 -6.67 16.02
N SER A 211 1.32 -5.59 15.44
CA SER A 211 -0.07 -5.18 15.58
C SER A 211 -1.05 -6.05 14.77
N ILE A 212 -0.66 -6.58 13.61
CA ILE A 212 -1.56 -7.36 12.72
C ILE A 212 -2.20 -8.55 13.44
N ILE A 213 -1.43 -9.34 14.20
CA ILE A 213 -2.00 -10.46 14.95
C ILE A 213 -2.93 -9.97 16.05
N LYS A 214 -2.54 -8.91 16.78
CA LYS A 214 -3.37 -8.34 17.85
C LYS A 214 -4.71 -7.84 17.32
N GLU A 215 -4.72 -7.21 16.14
CA GLU A 215 -5.96 -6.76 15.47
C GLU A 215 -6.85 -7.95 15.08
N ARG A 216 -6.26 -9.03 14.55
CA ARG A 216 -6.99 -10.25 14.20
C ARG A 216 -7.56 -10.94 15.45
N VAL A 217 -6.79 -11.02 16.53
CA VAL A 217 -7.24 -11.57 17.81
C VAL A 217 -8.38 -10.73 18.38
N ALA A 218 -8.25 -9.41 18.42
CA ALA A 218 -9.32 -8.49 18.85
C ALA A 218 -10.61 -8.68 18.04
N LYS A 219 -10.50 -8.89 16.73
CA LYS A 219 -11.66 -9.19 15.87
C LYS A 219 -12.30 -10.55 16.18
N ILE A 220 -11.50 -11.56 16.53
CA ILE A 220 -11.99 -12.89 16.92
C ILE A 220 -12.71 -12.83 18.28
N THR A 221 -12.16 -12.08 19.23
CA THR A 221 -12.74 -11.89 20.58
C THR A 221 -13.88 -10.87 20.61
N LYS A 222 -14.02 -10.06 19.55
CA LYS A 222 -14.92 -8.90 19.48
C LYS A 222 -14.61 -7.86 20.55
N ASP A 223 -13.31 -7.68 20.82
CA ASP A 223 -12.80 -6.69 21.76
C ASP A 223 -12.66 -5.34 21.05
N ASP A 224 -13.71 -4.53 21.13
CA ASP A 224 -13.76 -3.23 20.48
C ASP A 224 -12.76 -2.23 21.13
N GLU A 225 -12.47 -2.37 22.43
CA GLU A 225 -11.52 -1.49 23.15
C GLU A 225 -10.09 -1.71 22.66
N VAL A 226 -9.65 -2.96 22.60
CA VAL A 226 -8.33 -3.31 22.06
C VAL A 226 -8.23 -2.93 20.58
N ALA A 227 -9.29 -3.15 19.80
CA ALA A 227 -9.32 -2.74 18.40
C ALA A 227 -9.19 -1.22 18.21
N LEU A 228 -9.86 -0.42 19.06
CA LEU A 228 -9.73 1.05 19.05
C LEU A 228 -8.33 1.49 19.47
N GLU A 229 -7.74 0.87 20.48
CA GLU A 229 -6.37 1.17 20.92
C GLU A 229 -5.35 0.89 19.80
N LEU A 230 -5.48 -0.25 19.12
CA LEU A 230 -4.61 -0.62 18.00
C LEU A 230 -4.76 0.35 16.82
N MET A 231 -5.99 0.74 16.48
CA MET A 231 -6.26 1.75 15.47
C MET A 231 -5.59 3.09 15.82
N ARG A 232 -5.72 3.56 17.07
CA ARG A 232 -5.08 4.81 17.53
C ARG A 232 -3.56 4.73 17.44
N LYS A 233 -2.95 3.61 17.84
CA LYS A 233 -1.50 3.38 17.68
C LYS A 233 -1.07 3.40 16.21
N ARG A 234 -1.89 2.87 15.30
CA ARG A 234 -1.64 2.94 13.85
C ARG A 234 -1.72 4.38 13.35
N VAL A 235 -2.69 5.17 13.82
CA VAL A 235 -2.80 6.60 13.48
C VAL A 235 -1.56 7.37 13.96
N GLU A 236 -1.05 7.11 15.16
CA GLU A 236 0.19 7.76 15.66
C GLU A 236 1.43 7.43 14.80
N ARG A 237 1.56 6.17 14.35
CA ARG A 237 2.62 5.79 13.39
C ARG A 237 2.46 6.51 12.05
N TRP A 238 1.23 6.55 11.54
CA TRP A 238 0.90 7.29 10.32
C TRP A 238 1.22 8.78 10.45
N LYS A 239 0.90 9.44 11.57
CA LYS A 239 1.23 10.86 11.81
C LYS A 239 2.72 11.14 11.69
N THR A 240 3.54 10.26 12.25
CA THR A 240 5.00 10.37 12.19
C THR A 240 5.51 10.31 10.74
N LEU A 241 5.01 9.35 9.96
CA LEU A 241 5.34 9.23 8.53
C LEU A 241 4.80 10.43 7.73
N ASN A 242 3.55 10.80 7.97
CA ASN A 242 2.87 11.88 7.26
C ASN A 242 3.54 13.24 7.51
N ALA A 243 4.06 13.49 8.71
CA ALA A 243 4.81 14.72 8.99
C ALA A 243 6.08 14.83 8.12
N MET A 244 6.83 13.73 7.97
CA MET A 244 8.02 13.70 7.10
C MET A 244 7.63 13.81 5.62
N ASN A 245 6.60 13.08 5.20
CA ASN A 245 6.07 13.17 3.84
C ASN A 245 5.59 14.58 3.50
N GLN A 246 4.86 15.22 4.40
CA GLN A 246 4.34 16.58 4.20
C GLN A 246 5.47 17.60 4.13
N TRP A 247 6.46 17.52 5.03
CA TRP A 247 7.64 18.38 4.99
C TRP A 247 8.38 18.27 3.64
N ALA A 248 8.59 17.04 3.14
CA ALA A 248 9.29 16.85 1.86
C ALA A 248 8.43 17.31 0.68
N ILE A 249 7.11 17.04 0.69
CA ILE A 249 6.17 17.54 -0.34
C ILE A 249 6.21 19.06 -0.44
N ASP A 250 6.16 19.77 0.69
CA ASP A 250 6.19 21.23 0.70
C ASP A 250 7.58 21.77 0.33
N SER A 251 8.66 21.08 0.72
CA SER A 251 10.03 21.46 0.35
C SER A 251 10.27 21.33 -1.16
N VAL A 252 9.83 20.23 -1.78
CA VAL A 252 9.89 20.08 -3.26
C VAL A 252 9.03 21.15 -3.93
N ALA A 253 7.81 21.41 -3.45
CA ALA A 253 6.97 22.46 -4.02
C ALA A 253 7.64 23.83 -3.95
N TYR A 254 8.30 24.15 -2.83
CA TYR A 254 9.06 25.40 -2.67
C TYR A 254 10.22 25.51 -3.66
N VAL A 255 10.98 24.42 -3.86
CA VAL A 255 12.08 24.38 -4.83
C VAL A 255 11.57 24.60 -6.25
N LEU A 256 10.45 23.97 -6.63
CA LEU A 256 9.84 24.14 -7.96
C LEU A 256 9.30 25.56 -8.17
N ASP A 257 8.67 26.14 -7.14
CA ASP A 257 8.16 27.51 -7.18
C ASP A 257 9.29 28.54 -7.32
N ALA A 258 10.41 28.32 -6.63
CA ALA A 258 11.60 29.17 -6.73
C ALA A 258 12.22 29.21 -8.15
N ARG A 259 11.93 28.20 -8.98
CA ARG A 259 12.32 28.19 -10.41
C ARG A 259 11.32 28.90 -11.32
N GLY A 260 10.17 29.31 -10.80
CA GLY A 260 9.07 29.89 -11.56
C GLY A 260 8.26 28.87 -12.38
N ASP A 261 8.41 27.56 -12.13
CA ASP A 261 7.66 26.52 -12.83
C ASP A 261 6.34 26.20 -12.10
N VAL A 262 5.38 27.11 -12.25
CA VAL A 262 4.04 27.00 -11.64
C VAL A 262 3.32 25.72 -12.06
N GLU A 263 3.52 25.28 -13.31
CA GLU A 263 2.91 24.04 -13.79
C GLU A 263 3.54 22.82 -13.12
N ALA A 264 4.86 22.78 -12.92
CA ALA A 264 5.51 21.71 -12.17
C ALA A 264 5.05 21.65 -10.72
N VAL A 265 4.86 22.79 -10.05
CA VAL A 265 4.29 22.83 -8.69
C VAL A 265 2.90 22.21 -8.67
N SER A 266 2.05 22.56 -9.65
CA SER A 266 0.70 22.01 -9.75
C SER A 266 0.71 20.50 -10.02
N ARG A 267 1.53 20.04 -10.98
CA ARG A 267 1.73 18.60 -11.27
C ARG A 267 2.23 17.84 -10.06
N TRP A 268 3.20 18.41 -9.33
CA TRP A 268 3.77 17.83 -8.11
C TRP A 268 2.73 17.66 -7.01
N ARG A 269 2.00 18.74 -6.68
CA ARG A 269 0.97 18.69 -5.63
C ARG A 269 -0.15 17.72 -5.99
N ARG A 270 -0.54 17.64 -7.27
CA ARG A 270 -1.51 16.66 -7.76
C ARG A 270 -0.99 15.23 -7.59
N LEU A 271 0.21 14.94 -8.08
CA LEU A 271 0.84 13.61 -7.97
C LEU A 271 0.93 13.15 -6.51
N ALA A 272 1.34 14.04 -5.60
CA ALA A 272 1.42 13.75 -4.18
C ALA A 272 0.04 13.42 -3.57
N ARG A 273 -1.02 14.13 -3.95
CA ARG A 273 -2.39 13.87 -3.49
C ARG A 273 -2.94 12.56 -4.04
N GLU A 274 -2.78 12.32 -5.33
CA GLU A 274 -3.21 11.09 -6.01
C GLU A 274 -2.53 9.87 -5.39
N THR A 275 -1.24 9.96 -5.09
CA THR A 275 -0.50 8.85 -4.45
C THR A 275 -0.84 8.68 -2.97
N ARG A 276 -1.22 9.76 -2.28
CA ARG A 276 -1.66 9.70 -0.87
C ARG A 276 -3.02 9.02 -0.73
N PHE A 277 -3.93 9.21 -1.68
CA PHE A 277 -5.27 8.60 -1.68
C PHE A 277 -5.63 7.94 -3.03
N PRO A 278 -4.94 6.87 -3.45
CA PRO A 278 -5.13 6.29 -4.79
C PRO A 278 -6.57 5.83 -5.04
N TRP A 279 -7.20 5.22 -4.04
CA TRP A 279 -8.60 4.77 -4.13
C TRP A 279 -9.61 5.90 -4.37
N LEU A 280 -9.30 7.14 -3.97
CA LEU A 280 -10.15 8.31 -4.15
C LEU A 280 -9.95 8.95 -5.53
N HIS A 281 -8.73 8.85 -6.05
CA HIS A 281 -8.28 9.46 -7.31
C HIS A 281 -8.30 8.56 -8.53
N ARG A 282 -8.53 7.25 -8.34
CA ARG A 282 -8.69 6.29 -9.44
C ARG A 282 -9.70 6.77 -10.48
N SER A 283 -9.48 6.35 -11.73
CA SER A 283 -10.44 6.59 -12.80
C SER A 283 -11.79 5.97 -12.47
N ASP A 284 -12.82 6.80 -12.57
CA ASP A 284 -14.21 6.43 -12.34
C ASP A 284 -14.92 6.09 -13.66
N GLN A 285 -16.19 5.68 -13.58
CA GLN A 285 -16.93 5.29 -14.78
C GLN A 285 -17.12 6.46 -15.76
N VAL A 286 -17.15 7.70 -15.27
CA VAL A 286 -17.32 8.89 -16.11
C VAL A 286 -16.10 9.06 -17.01
N GLU A 287 -14.89 9.04 -16.44
CA GLU A 287 -13.63 9.13 -17.21
C GLU A 287 -13.50 7.99 -18.22
N LEU A 288 -13.86 6.78 -17.81
CA LEU A 288 -13.73 5.61 -18.68
C LEU A 288 -14.70 5.66 -19.87
N ILE A 289 -15.96 6.03 -19.65
CA ILE A 289 -16.96 6.19 -20.72
C ILE A 289 -16.60 7.37 -21.62
N ALA A 290 -16.23 8.52 -21.05
CA ALA A 290 -15.84 9.69 -21.83
C ALA A 290 -14.58 9.40 -22.65
N GLY A 291 -13.57 8.73 -22.08
CA GLY A 291 -12.38 8.28 -22.80
C GLY A 291 -12.73 7.31 -23.95
N TRP A 292 -13.72 6.43 -23.75
CA TRP A 292 -14.23 5.58 -24.82
C TRP A 292 -14.90 6.39 -25.95
N ILE A 293 -15.73 7.39 -25.62
CA ILE A 293 -16.37 8.28 -26.59
C ILE A 293 -15.33 9.07 -27.38
N VAL A 294 -14.29 9.59 -26.72
CA VAL A 294 -13.20 10.31 -27.38
C VAL A 294 -12.48 9.43 -28.41
N ARG A 295 -12.30 8.14 -28.11
CA ARG A 295 -11.63 7.20 -29.01
C ARG A 295 -12.50 6.67 -30.14
N ASN A 296 -13.81 6.46 -29.90
CA ASN A 296 -14.68 5.69 -30.80
C ASN A 296 -15.92 6.44 -31.30
N GLY A 297 -16.27 7.57 -30.69
CA GLY A 297 -17.43 8.38 -31.04
C GLY A 297 -17.17 9.30 -32.23
N GLY A 298 -18.25 9.74 -32.89
CA GLY A 298 -18.18 10.77 -33.92
C GLY A 298 -17.90 12.17 -33.34
N PRO A 299 -17.48 13.16 -34.16
CA PRO A 299 -17.08 14.49 -33.69
C PRO A 299 -18.11 15.18 -32.77
N GLU A 300 -19.40 15.07 -33.09
CA GLU A 300 -20.47 15.65 -32.27
C GLU A 300 -20.60 14.96 -30.89
N GLN A 301 -20.41 13.63 -30.83
CA GLN A 301 -20.42 12.90 -29.56
C GLN A 301 -19.22 13.31 -28.69
N GLN A 302 -18.06 13.51 -29.32
CA GLN A 302 -16.84 13.95 -28.62
C GLN A 302 -16.98 15.36 -28.06
N GLU A 303 -17.52 16.30 -28.84
CA GLU A 303 -17.76 17.68 -28.40
C GLU A 303 -18.71 17.74 -27.20
N LYS A 304 -19.84 17.01 -27.27
CA LYS A 304 -20.81 16.95 -26.17
C LYS A 304 -20.23 16.25 -24.93
N ALA A 305 -19.44 15.20 -25.12
CA ALA A 305 -18.80 14.51 -24.00
C ALA A 305 -17.78 15.42 -23.28
N ARG A 306 -17.00 16.23 -24.03
CA ARG A 306 -16.10 17.23 -23.44
C ARG A 306 -16.86 18.28 -22.63
N ALA A 307 -17.95 18.83 -23.18
CA ALA A 307 -18.77 19.79 -22.44
C ALA A 307 -19.37 19.22 -21.15
N ILE A 308 -19.68 17.91 -21.11
CA ILE A 308 -20.12 17.22 -19.89
C ILE A 308 -18.96 17.06 -18.89
N LEU A 309 -17.76 16.75 -19.37
CA LEU A 309 -16.57 16.65 -18.52
C LEU A 309 -16.16 18.01 -17.93
N ASP A 310 -16.23 19.08 -18.71
CA ASP A 310 -15.90 20.44 -18.25
C ASP A 310 -16.77 20.90 -17.07
N ASP A 311 -18.02 20.40 -16.97
CA ASP A 311 -18.94 20.63 -15.84
C ASP A 311 -18.69 19.67 -14.66
N TYR A 312 -18.28 18.44 -14.96
CA TYR A 312 -18.08 17.39 -13.98
C TYR A 312 -16.76 17.50 -13.20
N GLU A 313 -15.65 17.69 -13.90
CA GLU A 313 -14.30 17.62 -13.34
C GLU A 313 -14.08 18.62 -12.20
N PRO A 314 -14.47 19.91 -12.31
CA PRO A 314 -14.29 20.87 -11.22
C PRO A 314 -15.08 20.47 -9.97
N THR A 315 -16.33 20.02 -10.15
CA THR A 315 -17.19 19.61 -9.03
C THR A 315 -16.64 18.38 -8.32
N ARG A 316 -16.19 17.39 -9.10
CA ARG A 316 -15.56 16.18 -8.55
C ARG A 316 -14.29 16.54 -7.78
N GLU A 317 -13.47 17.43 -8.31
CA GLU A 317 -12.21 17.82 -7.67
C GLU A 317 -12.45 18.53 -6.34
N VAL A 318 -13.44 19.43 -6.26
CA VAL A 318 -13.86 20.06 -4.99
C VAL A 318 -14.26 19.00 -3.97
N LEU A 319 -15.09 18.03 -4.35
CA LEU A 319 -15.52 16.95 -3.46
C LEU A 319 -14.34 16.06 -3.02
N ARG A 320 -13.39 15.76 -3.92
CA ARG A 320 -12.18 15.01 -3.57
C ARG A 320 -11.32 15.75 -2.57
N VAL A 321 -11.06 17.04 -2.77
CA VAL A 321 -10.31 17.90 -1.83
C VAL A 321 -10.99 17.93 -0.45
N GLU A 322 -12.32 18.08 -0.42
CA GLU A 322 -13.09 18.06 0.82
C GLU A 322 -12.97 16.71 1.54
N PHE A 323 -13.03 15.60 0.78
CA PHE A 323 -12.87 14.25 1.29
C PHE A 323 -11.46 14.03 1.88
N GLU A 324 -10.42 14.42 1.16
CA GLU A 324 -9.04 14.35 1.65
C GLU A 324 -8.86 15.12 2.96
N THR A 325 -9.41 16.34 3.01
CA THR A 325 -9.35 17.19 4.20
C THR A 325 -10.04 16.51 5.39
N LEU A 326 -11.19 15.88 5.17
CA LEU A 326 -11.88 15.10 6.19
C LEU A 326 -11.03 13.91 6.67
N LEU A 327 -10.42 13.15 5.75
CA LEU A 327 -9.60 11.99 6.10
C LEU A 327 -8.35 12.38 6.91
N LEU A 328 -7.69 13.46 6.49
CA LEU A 328 -6.51 13.98 7.18
C LEU A 328 -6.86 14.56 8.55
N SER A 329 -7.90 15.39 8.66
CA SER A 329 -8.33 15.96 9.96
C SER A 329 -8.82 14.88 10.93
N ALA A 330 -9.56 13.88 10.44
CA ALA A 330 -10.00 12.76 11.27
C ALA A 330 -8.82 12.02 11.92
N ARG A 331 -7.73 11.79 11.17
CA ARG A 331 -6.51 11.19 11.72
C ARG A 331 -5.72 12.15 12.61
N ASN A 332 -5.49 13.37 12.13
CA ASN A 332 -4.64 14.34 12.82
C ASN A 332 -5.25 14.79 14.16
N ASP A 333 -6.52 15.17 14.13
CA ASP A 333 -7.17 15.90 15.23
C ASP A 333 -7.98 14.98 16.13
N ARG A 334 -8.50 13.87 15.59
CA ARG A 334 -9.41 12.95 16.30
C ARG A 334 -8.84 11.55 16.51
N ASN A 335 -7.63 11.26 16.00
CA ASN A 335 -6.98 9.95 16.14
C ASN A 335 -7.81 8.77 15.59
N VAL A 336 -8.63 9.02 14.56
CA VAL A 336 -9.50 7.99 13.98
C VAL A 336 -9.19 7.76 12.51
N MET A 337 -9.35 6.50 12.09
CA MET A 337 -9.18 6.05 10.72
C MET A 337 -10.56 5.79 10.12
N LEU A 338 -11.13 6.79 9.44
CA LEU A 338 -12.43 6.64 8.79
C LEU A 338 -12.43 5.46 7.80
N GLY A 339 -13.52 4.69 7.80
CA GLY A 339 -13.62 3.42 7.08
C GLY A 339 -13.25 2.18 7.90
N ALA A 340 -12.59 2.33 9.06
CA ALA A 340 -12.32 1.20 9.95
C ALA A 340 -13.61 0.69 10.60
N SER A 341 -13.86 -0.62 10.54
CA SER A 341 -15.11 -1.24 11.05
C SER A 341 -15.32 -1.03 12.55
N VAL A 342 -14.24 -0.89 13.32
CA VAL A 342 -14.31 -0.65 14.77
C VAL A 342 -15.02 0.68 15.11
N LEU A 343 -14.96 1.66 14.21
CA LEU A 343 -15.60 2.96 14.42
C LEU A 343 -17.13 2.90 14.31
N GLU A 344 -17.72 1.84 13.76
CA GLU A 344 -19.18 1.75 13.60
C GLU A 344 -19.93 1.88 14.93
N LYS A 345 -19.31 1.40 16.00
CA LYS A 345 -19.83 1.41 17.36
C LYS A 345 -19.30 2.56 18.22
N ASP A 346 -18.34 3.32 17.71
CA ASP A 346 -17.76 4.45 18.42
C ASP A 346 -18.70 5.67 18.29
N PRO A 347 -19.26 6.18 19.41
CA PRO A 347 -20.14 7.34 19.38
C PRO A 347 -19.37 8.64 19.14
N GLU A 348 -18.09 8.72 19.53
CA GLU A 348 -17.29 9.95 19.41
C GLU A 348 -16.98 10.30 17.95
N SER A 349 -16.91 9.30 17.07
CA SER A 349 -16.70 9.48 15.64
C SER A 349 -17.98 9.61 14.81
N ALA A 350 -19.18 9.62 15.42
CA ALA A 350 -20.45 9.59 14.68
C ALA A 350 -20.59 10.73 13.66
N GLU A 351 -20.23 11.96 14.03
CA GLU A 351 -20.28 13.12 13.13
C GLU A 351 -19.30 12.98 11.96
N LEU A 352 -18.06 12.56 12.22
CA LEU A 352 -17.07 12.33 11.16
C LEU A 352 -17.49 11.21 10.21
N ARG A 353 -18.09 10.14 10.75
CA ARG A 353 -18.65 9.04 9.94
C ARG A 353 -19.82 9.53 9.07
N ALA A 354 -20.70 10.36 9.61
CA ALA A 354 -21.78 10.96 8.85
C ALA A 354 -21.25 11.83 7.70
N ALA A 355 -20.24 12.66 7.96
CA ALA A 355 -19.57 13.45 6.92
C ALA A 355 -18.91 12.56 5.85
N HIS A 356 -18.22 11.50 6.27
CA HIS A 356 -17.59 10.53 5.37
C HIS A 356 -18.61 9.83 4.46
N LEU A 357 -19.75 9.41 5.04
CA LEU A 357 -20.85 8.80 4.28
C LEU A 357 -21.51 9.81 3.33
N ARG A 358 -21.70 11.06 3.75
CA ARG A 358 -22.22 12.14 2.91
C ARG A 358 -21.34 12.33 1.68
N LEU A 359 -20.04 12.55 1.86
CA LEU A 359 -19.12 12.78 0.74
C LEU A 359 -19.01 11.56 -0.19
N THR A 360 -19.02 10.36 0.37
CA THR A 360 -19.11 9.12 -0.42
C THR A 360 -20.39 9.09 -1.27
N GLY A 361 -21.52 9.49 -0.69
CA GLY A 361 -22.81 9.57 -1.37
C GLY A 361 -22.84 10.64 -2.47
N GLU A 362 -22.30 11.83 -2.19
CA GLU A 362 -22.23 12.95 -3.13
C GLU A 362 -21.34 12.62 -4.34
N LEU A 363 -20.14 12.07 -4.13
CA LEU A 363 -19.27 11.61 -5.22
C LEU A 363 -19.96 10.56 -6.08
N ARG A 364 -20.60 9.55 -5.47
CA ARG A 364 -21.30 8.49 -6.20
C ARG A 364 -22.51 9.02 -6.97
N LEU A 365 -23.24 9.97 -6.41
CA LEU A 365 -24.39 10.59 -7.07
C LEU A 365 -23.94 11.44 -8.25
N LEU A 366 -22.85 12.20 -8.10
CA LEU A 366 -22.24 12.99 -9.16
C LEU A 366 -21.79 12.06 -10.30
N GLU A 367 -21.06 10.99 -9.98
CA GLU A 367 -20.64 9.96 -10.95
C GLU A 367 -21.85 9.37 -11.69
N SER A 368 -22.85 8.86 -10.96
CA SER A 368 -24.03 8.20 -11.56
C SER A 368 -24.79 9.12 -12.51
N ARG A 369 -25.03 10.38 -12.12
CA ARG A 369 -25.74 11.36 -12.96
C ARG A 369 -24.96 11.71 -14.23
N THR A 370 -23.64 11.83 -14.11
CA THR A 370 -22.80 12.15 -15.26
C THR A 370 -22.65 10.95 -16.20
N VAL A 371 -22.54 9.73 -15.67
CA VAL A 371 -22.62 8.49 -16.47
C VAL A 371 -23.91 8.45 -17.27
N GLU A 372 -25.06 8.71 -16.64
CA GLU A 372 -26.35 8.77 -17.34
C GLU A 372 -26.33 9.80 -18.47
N ARG A 373 -25.82 11.01 -18.22
CA ARG A 373 -25.68 12.06 -19.26
C ARG A 373 -24.80 11.59 -20.43
N LEU A 374 -23.64 11.00 -20.16
CA LEU A 374 -22.75 10.48 -21.20
C LEU A 374 -23.38 9.33 -22.00
N GLU A 375 -24.10 8.43 -21.32
CA GLU A 375 -24.78 7.30 -21.95
C GLU A 375 -25.90 7.74 -22.91
N THR A 376 -26.52 8.91 -22.71
CA THR A 376 -27.49 9.46 -23.68
C THR A 376 -26.87 9.80 -25.03
N LEU A 377 -25.55 10.05 -25.08
CA LEU A 377 -24.83 10.31 -26.32
C LEU A 377 -24.60 9.03 -27.12
N LEU A 378 -24.78 7.86 -26.52
CA LEU A 378 -24.40 6.56 -27.08
C LEU A 378 -25.62 5.75 -27.53
N THR A 379 -25.50 5.14 -28.72
CA THR A 379 -26.47 4.12 -29.15
C THR A 379 -26.42 2.90 -28.24
N PRO A 380 -27.47 2.05 -28.19
CA PRO A 380 -27.45 0.83 -27.38
C PRO A 380 -26.25 -0.09 -27.67
N GLY A 381 -25.83 -0.19 -28.94
CA GLY A 381 -24.65 -0.95 -29.34
C GLY A 381 -23.34 -0.34 -28.81
N GLN A 382 -23.20 0.98 -28.89
CA GLN A 382 -22.04 1.68 -28.35
C GLN A 382 -21.99 1.61 -26.82
N ARG A 383 -23.13 1.71 -26.11
CA ARG A 383 -23.18 1.51 -24.65
C ARG A 383 -22.70 0.12 -24.24
N ALA A 384 -23.17 -0.91 -24.95
CA ALA A 384 -22.75 -2.28 -24.68
C ALA A 384 -21.28 -2.53 -25.01
N ALA A 385 -20.70 -1.79 -25.97
CA ALA A 385 -19.27 -1.84 -26.28
C ALA A 385 -18.44 -1.10 -25.21
N ALA A 386 -18.84 0.12 -24.85
CA ALA A 386 -18.18 0.92 -23.82
C ALA A 386 -18.12 0.19 -22.47
N ARG A 387 -19.23 -0.39 -22.03
CA ARG A 387 -19.28 -1.16 -20.77
C ARG A 387 -18.43 -2.43 -20.81
N ARG A 388 -18.25 -3.07 -21.97
CA ARG A 388 -17.38 -4.23 -22.11
C ARG A 388 -15.90 -3.84 -22.04
N SER A 389 -15.50 -2.78 -22.72
CA SER A 389 -14.12 -2.26 -22.67
C SER A 389 -13.71 -1.63 -21.33
N ILE A 390 -14.63 -1.56 -20.37
CA ILE A 390 -14.38 -1.08 -19.00
C ILE A 390 -14.08 -2.26 -18.05
N LEU A 391 -14.49 -3.48 -18.44
CA LEU A 391 -14.28 -4.71 -17.68
C LEU A 391 -13.04 -5.49 -18.12
N ASP A 392 -12.55 -5.22 -19.33
CA ASP A 392 -11.27 -5.68 -19.88
C ASP A 392 -10.17 -4.65 -19.55
#